data_AF-A0A084WSS3-F1
#
_entry.id   AF-A0A084WSS3-F1
#
_cell.length_a   1.000
_cell.length_b   1.000
_cell.length_c   1.000
_cell.angle_alpha   90.00
_cell.angle_beta   90.00
_cell.angle_gamma   90.00
#
_symmetry.space_group_name_H-M   'P 1'
#
loop_
_entity.id
_entity.type
_entity.pdbx_description
1 polymer ?
#
loop_
_entity_poly.entity_id
_entity_poly.type
_entity_poly.pdbx_seq_one_letter_code
_entity_poly.pdbx_strand_id
1 'polypeptide(L)' 'MELFGFVYQKEASFRTTTNWVCIRNGRKGDTLLGDRCQARVVQRMDDGALKLNRHTHNHHPEQQY' A
#
# COMPACT_ATOMS: atom_id res chain seq x y z
N MET A 1 3.97 -4.43 5.21
CA MET A 1 5.20 -3.84 4.63
C MET A 1 5.19 -2.36 4.93
N GLU A 2 6.30 -1.81 5.39
CA GLU A 2 6.45 -0.38 5.66
C GLU A 2 7.39 0.24 4.63
N LEU A 3 6.99 1.36 4.04
CA LEU A 3 7.75 2.05 3.01
C LEU A 3 7.42 3.56 3.02
N PHE A 4 8.44 4.42 3.10
CA PHE A 4 8.29 5.88 3.13
C PHE A 4 7.32 6.41 4.21
N GLY A 5 7.25 5.76 5.38
CA GLY A 5 6.33 6.12 6.46
C GLY A 5 4.87 5.71 6.22
N PHE A 6 4.62 4.86 5.22
CA PHE A 6 3.31 4.30 4.95
C PHE A 6 3.29 2.79 5.20
N VAL A 7 2.18 2.31 5.74
CA VAL A 7 1.96 0.89 5.98
C VAL A 7 1.10 0.31 4.86
N TYR A 8 1.53 -0.84 4.36
CA TYR A 8 0.86 -1.61 3.33
C TYR A 8 0.54 -3.03 3.81
N GLN A 9 -0.65 -3.49 3.47
CA GLN A 9 -1.07 -4.89 3.63
C GLN A 9 -0.93 -5.65 2.32
N LYS A 10 -0.70 -6.96 2.42
CA LYS A 10 -0.62 -7.84 1.25
C LYS A 10 -2.01 -7.98 0.63
N GLU A 11 -2.14 -7.67 -0.64
CA GLU A 11 -3.39 -7.86 -1.39
C GLU A 11 -3.39 -9.19 -2.14
N ALA A 12 -2.29 -9.50 -2.84
CA ALA A 12 -2.16 -10.73 -3.62
C ALA A 12 -0.71 -11.18 -3.70
N SER A 13 -0.49 -12.48 -3.84
CA SER A 13 0.82 -13.09 -4.11
C SER A 13 0.76 -13.82 -5.45
N PHE A 14 1.75 -13.58 -6.30
CA PHE A 14 1.98 -14.30 -7.55
C PHE A 14 3.34 -15.00 -7.48
N ARG A 15 3.65 -15.81 -8.50
CA ARG A 15 4.91 -16.57 -8.56
C ARG A 15 6.15 -15.68 -8.47
N THR A 16 6.14 -14.52 -9.12
CA THR A 16 7.31 -13.63 -9.23
C THR A 16 7.11 -12.30 -8.53
N THR A 17 5.91 -11.98 -8.07
CA THR A 17 5.58 -10.68 -7.49
C THR A 17 4.59 -10.78 -6.33
N THR A 18 4.71 -9.86 -5.37
CA THR A 18 3.70 -9.64 -4.33
C THR A 18 3.11 -8.25 -4.50
N ASN A 19 1.78 -8.17 -4.54
CA ASN A 19 1.05 -6.90 -4.57
C ASN A 19 0.72 -6.47 -3.13
N TRP A 20 1.07 -5.24 -2.83
CA TRP A 20 0.80 -4.57 -1.56
C TRP A 20 -0.09 -3.35 -1.81
N VAL A 21 -1.05 -3.14 -0.92
CA VAL A 21 -1.95 -1.98 -0.92
C VAL A 21 -1.84 -1.25 0.40
N CYS A 22 -2.00 0.07 0.38
CA CYS A 22 -2.05 0.84 1.63
C CYS A 22 -3.08 0.24 2.60
N ILE A 23 -2.82 0.23 3.90
CA ILE A 23 -3.79 -0.25 4.91
C ILE A 23 -5.08 0.57 4.96
N ARG A 24 -5.06 1.81 4.43
CA ARG A 24 -6.25 2.65 4.24
C ARG A 24 -7.01 2.32 2.96
N ASN A 25 -6.55 1.34 2.17
CA ASN A 25 -7.27 0.80 1.03
C ASN A 25 -8.43 -0.09 1.51
N GLY A 26 -9.59 0.51 1.78
CA GLY A 26 -10.81 -0.23 2.08
C GLY A 26 -11.14 -0.34 3.57
N ARG A 27 -10.71 0.60 4.42
CA ARG A 27 -11.33 0.81 5.74
C ARG A 27 -12.81 1.16 5.56
N LYS A 28 -13.66 0.15 5.38
CA LYS A 28 -15.11 0.22 5.47
C LYS A 28 -15.46 0.27 6.96
N GLY A 29 -15.83 1.45 7.46
CA GLY A 29 -16.23 1.62 8.84
C GLY A 29 -16.23 3.06 9.30
N ASP A 30 -15.35 3.90 8.74
CA ASP A 30 -15.42 5.34 8.94
C ASP A 30 -16.21 5.99 7.81
N THR A 31 -17.16 6.82 8.20
CA THR A 31 -18.28 7.42 7.45
C THR A 31 -17.86 8.41 6.36
N LEU A 32 -16.71 8.21 5.72
CA LEU A 32 -16.17 9.05 4.66
C LEU A 32 -15.77 8.16 3.48
N LEU A 33 -16.76 7.89 2.61
CA LEU A 33 -16.59 7.23 1.31
C LEU A 33 -15.51 7.87 0.40
N GLY A 34 -14.90 9.00 0.81
CA GLY A 34 -13.86 9.73 0.08
C GLY A 34 -12.41 9.43 0.45
N ASP A 35 -12.11 8.65 1.50
CA ASP A 35 -10.75 8.59 2.07
C ASP A 35 -9.96 7.30 1.76
N ARG A 36 -10.41 6.53 0.77
CA ARG A 36 -9.74 5.29 0.35
C ARG A 36 -8.39 5.61 -0.30
N CYS A 37 -7.31 5.20 0.35
CA CYS A 37 -5.98 5.28 -0.25
C CYS A 37 -5.78 4.20 -1.33
N GLN A 38 -5.51 4.62 -2.56
CA GLN A 38 -5.28 3.71 -3.70
C GLN A 38 -3.79 3.40 -3.93
N ALA A 39 -2.91 3.91 -3.07
CA ALA A 39 -1.48 3.68 -3.17
C ALA A 39 -1.15 2.18 -3.09
N ARG A 40 -0.26 1.75 -3.99
CA ARG A 40 0.07 0.35 -4.26
C ARG A 40 1.55 0.20 -4.51
N VAL A 41 2.08 -0.94 -4.07
CA VAL A 41 3.47 -1.32 -4.32
C VAL A 41 3.49 -2.75 -4.82
N VAL A 42 4.28 -3.01 -5.86
CA VAL A 42 4.57 -4.36 -6.32
C VAL A 42 6.00 -4.69 -5.94
N GLN A 43 6.18 -5.75 -5.16
CA GLN A 43 7.49 -6.29 -4.82
C GLN A 43 7.80 -7.45 -5.76
N ARG A 44 8.93 -7.38 -6.44
CA ARG A 44 9.50 -8.49 -7.20
C ARG A 44 10.21 -9.45 -6.25
N MET A 45 9.95 -10.74 -6.41
CA MET A 45 10.47 -11.79 -5.52
C MET A 45 11.86 -12.27 -5.93
N ASP A 46 12.27 -12.02 -7.17
CA ASP A 46 13.56 -12.45 -7.72
C ASP A 46 14.72 -11.56 -7.28
N ASP A 47 14.53 -10.25 -7.27
CA ASP A 47 15.56 -9.27 -6.89
C ASP A 47 15.16 -8.36 -5.73
N GLY A 48 13.94 -8.52 -5.19
CA GLY A 48 13.41 -7.68 -4.13
C GLY A 48 12.98 -6.28 -4.58
N ALA A 49 13.04 -5.97 -5.88
CA ALA A 49 12.77 -4.62 -6.37
C ALA A 49 11.33 -4.18 -6.09
N LEU A 50 11.19 -2.92 -5.68
CA LEU A 50 9.89 -2.31 -5.37
C LEU A 50 9.47 -1.38 -6.49
N LYS A 51 8.27 -1.59 -7.04
CA LYS A 51 7.63 -0.70 -7.99
C LYS A 51 6.44 -0.01 -7.34
N LEU A 52 6.54 1.30 -7.13
CA LEU A 52 5.41 2.14 -6.76
C LEU A 52 4.46 2.26 -7.96
N ASN A 53 3.16 2.14 -7.72
CA ASN A 53 2.16 2.35 -8.76
C ASN A 53 1.84 3.84 -8.93
N ARG A 54 1.07 4.20 -9.97
CA ARG A 54 0.73 5.59 -10.33
C ARG A 54 -0.01 6.36 -9.24
N HIS A 55 -0.76 5.68 -8.37
CA HIS A 55 -1.53 6.32 -7.32
C HIS A 55 -0.64 6.66 -6.12
N THR A 56 -0.57 7.95 -5.80
CA THR A 56 0.10 8.45 -4.59
C THR A 56 -0.80 8.29 -3.37
N HIS A 57 -0.21 8.42 -2.18
CA HIS A 57 -0.99 8.52 -0.95
C HIS A 57 -1.80 9.82 -0.94
N ASN A 58 -3.01 9.75 -0.39
CA ASN A 58 -3.94 10.86 -0.16
C ASN A 58 -4.00 11.26 1.32
N HIS A 59 -3.07 10.76 2.14
CA HIS A 59 -3.00 11.00 3.57
C HIS A 59 -1.54 11.19 3.99
N HIS A 60 -1.34 11.79 5.16
CA HIS A 60 -0.01 11.90 5.74
C HIS A 60 0.56 10.53 6.12
N PRO A 61 1.89 10.36 6.09
CA PRO A 61 2.56 9.20 6.68
C PRO A 61 2.10 8.98 8.12
N GLU A 62 1.99 7.71 8.51
CA GLU A 62 1.71 7.39 9.91
C GLU A 62 3.04 7.57 10.66
N GLN A 63 3.21 8.72 11.32
CA GLN A 63 4.40 9.03 12.09
C GLN A 63 4.66 7.88 13.08
N GLN A 64 5.80 7.21 12.91
CA GLN A 64 6.29 6.27 13.91
C GLN A 64 6.91 7.09 15.04
N TYR A 65 6.31 7.00 16.24
CA TYR A 65 6.94 7.40 17.50
C TYR A 65 7.87 6.29 17.98
#